data_AF-A0A9N9SAJ0-F1
#
_entry.id   AF-A0A9N9SAJ0-F1
#
_cell.length_a   1.000
_cell.length_b   1.000
_cell.length_c   1.000
_cell.angle_alpha   90.00
_cell.angle_beta   90.00
_cell.angle_gamma   90.00
#
_symmetry.space_group_name_H-M   'P 1'
#
loop_
_entity.id
_entity.type
_entity.pdbx_description
1 polymer ?
#
loop_
_entity_poly.entity_id
_entity_poly.type
_entity_poly.pdbx_seq_one_letter_code
_entity_poly.pdbx_strand_id
1 'polypeptide(L)'
;MAWTNYQILLSLVMVITGSINTLSTKWADTIKSKGQDGQTKNFNHPFFQASTMFLGEMLCLLTFKILYRYYSRRADGTEDVHELTKGNRTFNPFILFIPAMCDMTATSIMYIGLNLTYASSFQMFRGSVIVFVGLLSTGFLHRVLNKRQWSGIVFVIIGLAVVGVADFISKDPDDSHGNNDIITGDMLIVIAQIIQSIQMVVEEKFVAGQDIPPLQAVGWEGLFGFVVLALLQIPFYFIHAGPPVTSQAGDRLEDAIDAFVQIGHSGKLSVAILGTVISIAFFNFAGISVTKELSATTRMVLDSVRTIVIWVFSLAFMGQVFHWLQLLGFVLLLAGMCLYNGITFVSTFLKMKEAIRRRYNKVDEEVIENRNAEDPEM
;
A
#
# COMPACT_ATOMS: atom_id res chain seq x y z
N MET A 1 -23.75 -8.93 -1.37
CA MET A 1 -24.13 -7.74 -0.59
C MET A 1 -23.52 -6.53 -1.28
N ALA A 2 -24.27 -5.43 -1.40
CA ALA A 2 -23.74 -4.16 -1.89
C ALA A 2 -22.90 -3.50 -0.77
N TRP A 3 -21.77 -2.89 -1.12
CA TRP A 3 -20.95 -2.14 -0.16
C TRP A 3 -21.68 -0.88 0.29
N THR A 4 -21.46 -0.44 1.53
CA THR A 4 -21.97 0.83 2.02
C THR A 4 -21.21 2.00 1.37
N ASN A 5 -21.81 3.20 1.37
CA ASN A 5 -21.15 4.41 0.88
C ASN A 5 -19.84 4.68 1.62
N TYR A 6 -19.79 4.38 2.92
CA TYR A 6 -18.59 4.48 3.74
C TYR A 6 -17.48 3.51 3.28
N GLN A 7 -17.81 2.23 3.05
CA GLN A 7 -16.86 1.22 2.55
C GLN A 7 -16.31 1.58 1.17
N ILE A 8 -17.15 2.12 0.28
CA ILE A 8 -16.72 2.61 -1.04
C ILE A 8 -15.77 3.80 -0.89
N LEU A 9 -16.09 4.76 -0.02
CA LEU A 9 -15.24 5.91 0.26
C LEU A 9 -13.87 5.48 0.78
N LEU A 10 -13.82 4.59 1.78
CA LEU A 10 -12.57 4.05 2.31
C LEU A 10 -11.73 3.38 1.21
N SER A 11 -12.38 2.61 0.34
CA SER A 11 -11.70 1.91 -0.75
C SER A 11 -11.09 2.89 -1.77
N LEU A 12 -11.82 3.95 -2.12
CA LEU A 12 -11.32 5.00 -3.00
C LEU A 12 -10.18 5.80 -2.38
N VAL A 13 -10.32 6.19 -1.11
CA VAL A 13 -9.27 6.89 -0.36
C VAL A 13 -8.00 6.06 -0.36
N MET A 14 -8.07 4.78 0.00
CA MET A 14 -6.91 3.88 0.04
C MET A 14 -6.18 3.81 -1.31
N VAL A 15 -6.90 3.64 -2.42
CA VAL A 15 -6.28 3.54 -3.76
C VAL A 15 -5.65 4.87 -4.17
N ILE A 16 -6.35 5.99 -3.97
CA ILE A 16 -5.88 7.32 -4.38
C ILE A 16 -4.67 7.74 -3.54
N THR A 17 -4.78 7.71 -2.22
CA THR A 17 -3.72 8.17 -1.32
C THR A 17 -2.52 7.23 -1.36
N GLY A 18 -2.72 5.93 -1.54
CA GLY A 18 -1.63 4.99 -1.76
C GLY A 18 -0.89 5.21 -3.08
N SER A 19 -1.61 5.61 -4.14
CA SER A 19 -0.99 5.97 -5.43
C SER A 19 -0.18 7.26 -5.30
N ILE A 20 -0.76 8.29 -4.67
CA ILE A 20 -0.08 9.56 -4.36
C ILE A 20 1.18 9.29 -3.54
N ASN A 21 1.09 8.48 -2.47
CA ASN A 21 2.23 8.13 -1.64
C ASN A 21 3.40 7.60 -2.48
N THR A 22 3.16 6.56 -3.28
CA THR A 22 4.22 5.95 -4.10
C THR A 22 4.83 6.94 -5.09
N LEU A 23 4.01 7.79 -5.71
CA LEU A 23 4.49 8.82 -6.64
C LEU A 23 5.26 9.93 -5.93
N SER A 24 4.82 10.35 -4.74
CA SER A 24 5.48 11.37 -3.91
C SER A 24 6.82 10.88 -3.37
N THR A 25 6.92 9.63 -2.90
CA THR A 25 8.20 9.03 -2.50
C THR A 25 9.16 8.96 -3.68
N LYS A 26 8.71 8.44 -4.82
CA LYS A 26 9.55 8.38 -6.03
C LYS A 26 9.97 9.77 -6.51
N TRP A 27 9.08 10.75 -6.39
CA TRP A 27 9.43 12.14 -6.70
C TRP A 27 10.51 12.67 -5.75
N ALA A 28 10.41 12.40 -4.45
CA ALA A 28 11.43 12.76 -3.47
C ALA A 28 12.81 12.17 -3.85
N ASP A 29 12.87 10.89 -4.22
CA ASP A 29 14.12 10.20 -4.61
C ASP A 29 14.81 10.84 -5.82
N THR A 30 14.03 11.39 -6.75
CA THR A 30 14.56 12.04 -7.97
C THR A 30 15.02 13.47 -7.75
N ILE A 31 14.64 14.10 -6.63
CA ILE A 31 15.02 15.48 -6.34
C ILE A 31 16.49 15.52 -5.90
N LYS A 32 17.25 16.35 -6.59
CA LYS A 32 18.62 16.69 -6.23
C LYS A 32 18.64 17.82 -5.21
N SER A 33 19.35 17.63 -4.10
CA SER A 33 19.56 18.66 -3.08
C SER A 33 21.02 18.70 -2.62
N LYS A 34 21.40 19.80 -1.97
CA LYS A 34 22.74 19.98 -1.41
C LYS A 34 22.82 19.30 -0.05
N GLY A 35 23.70 18.31 0.05
CA GLY A 35 24.04 17.65 1.31
C GLY A 35 24.96 18.50 2.19
N GLN A 36 25.36 17.92 3.33
CA GLN A 36 26.26 18.51 4.32
C GLN A 36 27.66 18.77 3.75
N ASP A 37 28.09 17.97 2.77
CA ASP A 37 29.35 18.13 2.03
C ASP A 37 29.28 19.25 0.95
N GLY A 38 28.13 19.91 0.81
CA GLY A 38 27.88 20.93 -0.19
C GLY A 38 27.70 20.39 -1.61
N GLN A 39 27.83 19.06 -1.81
CA GLN A 39 27.62 18.43 -3.10
C GLN A 39 26.13 18.22 -3.36
N THR A 40 25.76 18.29 -4.63
CA THR A 40 24.37 18.07 -5.06
C THR A 40 24.19 16.59 -5.38
N LYS A 41 23.44 15.88 -4.53
CA LYS A 41 23.17 14.45 -4.65
C LYS A 41 21.66 14.22 -4.72
N ASN A 42 21.27 13.04 -5.20
CA ASN A 42 19.88 12.61 -5.10
C ASN A 42 19.53 12.31 -3.64
N PHE A 43 18.27 12.51 -3.28
CA PHE A 43 17.78 12.19 -1.95
C PHE A 43 17.66 10.66 -1.78
N ASN A 44 18.75 10.01 -1.38
CA ASN A 44 18.80 8.56 -1.16
C ASN A 44 18.89 8.24 0.34
N HIS A 45 17.74 8.32 1.01
CA HIS A 45 17.63 8.18 2.46
C HIS A 45 16.44 7.28 2.83
N PRO A 46 16.51 5.99 2.52
CA PRO A 46 15.39 5.07 2.61
C PRO A 46 14.90 4.79 4.03
N PHE A 47 15.80 4.60 4.99
CA PHE A 47 15.42 4.36 6.37
C PHE A 47 14.93 5.65 7.02
N PHE A 48 15.41 6.82 6.56
CA PHE A 48 14.81 8.10 6.91
C PHE A 48 13.40 8.25 6.34
N GLN A 49 13.20 7.94 5.06
CA GLN A 49 11.88 7.97 4.44
C GLN A 49 10.91 7.04 5.15
N ALA A 50 11.33 5.80 5.49
CA ALA A 50 10.54 4.88 6.29
C ALA A 50 10.19 5.49 7.68
N SER A 51 11.11 6.19 8.34
CA SER A 51 10.77 6.94 9.57
C SER A 51 9.74 8.05 9.32
N THR A 52 9.81 8.76 8.18
CA THR A 52 8.76 9.73 7.82
C THR A 52 7.42 9.08 7.50
N MET A 53 7.40 7.82 7.03
CA MET A 53 6.18 7.04 6.87
C MET A 53 5.51 6.76 8.21
N PHE A 54 6.26 6.21 9.17
CA PHE A 54 5.77 5.97 10.53
C PHE A 54 5.38 7.25 11.27
N LEU A 55 6.04 8.38 10.98
CA LEU A 55 5.61 9.69 11.46
C LEU A 55 4.20 10.04 10.98
N GLY A 56 3.88 9.79 9.71
CA GLY A 56 2.54 9.97 9.15
C GLY A 56 1.48 9.11 9.85
N GLU A 57 1.79 7.85 10.12
CA GLU A 57 0.92 6.95 10.88
C GLU A 57 0.73 7.41 12.33
N MET A 58 1.80 7.85 12.99
CA MET A 58 1.73 8.40 14.35
C MET A 58 0.83 9.64 14.43
N LEU A 59 0.75 10.46 13.37
CA LEU A 59 -0.19 11.60 13.32
C LEU A 59 -1.66 11.16 13.37
N CYS A 60 -2.00 9.93 12.94
CA CYS A 60 -3.34 9.38 13.14
C CYS A 60 -3.70 9.29 14.63
N LEU A 61 -2.75 8.96 15.51
CA LEU A 61 -2.99 8.93 16.96
C LEU A 61 -3.33 10.33 17.50
N LEU A 62 -2.63 11.36 16.99
CA LEU A 62 -2.87 12.75 17.36
C LEU A 62 -4.25 13.20 16.88
N THR A 63 -4.62 12.90 15.62
CA THR A 63 -5.95 13.19 15.08
C THR A 63 -7.04 12.46 15.88
N PHE A 64 -6.83 11.20 16.25
CA PHE A 64 -7.77 10.45 17.10
C PHE A 64 -7.97 11.13 18.45
N LYS A 65 -6.89 11.51 19.15
CA LYS A 65 -6.99 12.20 20.45
C LYS A 65 -7.68 13.55 20.34
N ILE A 66 -7.45 14.31 19.27
CA ILE A 66 -8.11 15.59 19.02
C ILE A 66 -9.61 15.38 18.79
N LEU A 67 -9.99 14.46 17.90
CA LEU A 67 -11.39 14.15 17.62
C LEU A 67 -12.11 13.61 18.84
N TYR A 68 -11.48 12.68 19.57
CA TYR A 68 -12.02 12.14 20.81
C TYR A 68 -12.26 13.25 21.83
N ARG A 69 -11.27 14.10 22.10
CA ARG A 69 -11.44 15.23 23.03
C ARG A 69 -12.50 16.22 22.54
N TYR A 70 -12.61 16.45 21.24
CA TYR A 70 -13.62 17.34 20.67
C TYR A 70 -15.03 16.79 20.88
N TYR A 71 -15.28 15.52 20.59
CA TYR A 71 -16.58 14.88 20.81
C TYR A 71 -16.89 14.70 22.30
N SER A 72 -15.92 14.34 23.11
CA SER A 72 -16.09 14.21 24.56
C SER A 72 -16.51 15.53 25.22
N ARG A 73 -15.99 16.66 24.72
CA ARG A 73 -16.39 17.99 25.20
C ARG A 73 -17.82 18.37 24.86
N ARG A 74 -18.47 17.70 23.89
CA ARG A 74 -19.89 17.91 23.60
C ARG A 74 -20.80 17.20 24.61
N ALA A 75 -20.29 16.19 25.32
CA ALA A 75 -21.00 15.41 26.33
C ALA A 75 -22.35 14.81 25.83
N ASP A 76 -22.45 14.58 24.52
CA ASP A 76 -23.65 14.08 23.82
C ASP A 76 -23.52 12.59 23.42
N GLY A 77 -22.43 11.93 23.81
CA GLY A 77 -22.14 10.54 23.46
C GLY A 77 -21.67 10.31 22.01
N THR A 78 -21.43 11.38 21.23
CA THR A 78 -21.01 11.25 19.82
C THR A 78 -19.69 10.50 19.66
N GLU A 79 -18.83 10.52 20.69
CA GLU A 79 -17.57 9.80 20.71
C GLU A 79 -17.74 8.28 20.49
N ASP A 80 -18.82 7.69 21.01
CA ASP A 80 -19.12 6.25 20.92
C ASP A 80 -19.82 5.85 19.62
N VAL A 81 -20.40 6.81 18.92
CA VAL A 81 -21.21 6.56 17.71
C VAL A 81 -20.45 6.92 16.43
N HIS A 82 -19.54 7.89 16.48
CA HIS A 82 -18.86 8.40 15.30
C HIS A 82 -17.88 7.38 14.71
N GLU A 83 -17.91 7.16 13.38
CA GLU A 83 -17.17 6.08 12.70
C GLU A 83 -15.65 6.11 12.93
N LEU A 84 -15.08 7.28 13.21
CA LEU A 84 -13.64 7.45 13.45
C LEU A 84 -13.22 7.16 14.90
N THR A 85 -14.15 7.21 15.85
CA THR A 85 -13.90 7.05 17.30
C THR A 85 -14.63 5.88 17.94
N LYS A 86 -15.57 5.25 17.20
CA LYS A 86 -16.27 4.03 17.61
C LYS A 86 -15.30 2.85 17.73
N GLY A 87 -15.54 2.00 18.72
CA GLY A 87 -14.77 0.78 18.95
C GLY A 87 -14.18 0.68 20.35
N ASN A 88 -13.50 -0.43 20.63
CA ASN A 88 -12.85 -0.69 21.90
C ASN A 88 -11.58 0.15 22.05
N ARG A 89 -11.60 1.10 22.99
CA ARG A 89 -10.48 2.02 23.25
C ARG A 89 -9.55 1.50 24.35
N THR A 90 -10.03 0.56 25.17
CA THR A 90 -9.33 -0.02 26.30
C THR A 90 -8.77 -1.39 25.91
N PHE A 91 -7.61 -1.36 25.26
CA PHE A 91 -6.84 -2.56 24.91
C PHE A 91 -5.38 -2.34 25.27
N ASN A 92 -4.60 -3.42 25.34
CA ASN A 92 -3.17 -3.33 25.57
C ASN A 92 -2.47 -2.90 24.26
N PRO A 93 -1.86 -1.69 24.18
CA PRO A 93 -1.23 -1.21 22.96
C PRO A 93 -0.11 -2.12 22.44
N PHE A 94 0.57 -2.87 23.32
CA PHE A 94 1.66 -3.77 22.94
C PHE A 94 1.24 -4.89 21.97
N ILE A 95 -0.06 -5.17 21.82
CA ILE A 95 -0.56 -6.10 20.81
C ILE A 95 -0.22 -5.61 19.39
N LEU A 96 -0.18 -4.28 19.19
CA LEU A 96 0.14 -3.65 17.92
C LEU A 96 1.65 -3.49 17.68
N PHE A 97 2.49 -3.90 18.64
CA PHE A 97 3.94 -3.92 18.45
C PHE A 97 4.36 -4.96 17.40
N ILE A 98 3.73 -6.14 17.41
CA ILE A 98 4.01 -7.22 16.46
C ILE A 98 3.75 -6.79 15.01
N PRO A 99 2.55 -6.27 14.63
CA PRO A 99 2.32 -5.80 13.28
C PRO A 99 3.25 -4.64 12.90
N ALA A 100 3.54 -3.70 13.81
CA ALA A 100 4.50 -2.63 13.55
C ALA A 100 5.92 -3.14 13.21
N MET A 101 6.41 -4.16 13.92
CA MET A 101 7.72 -4.76 13.62
C MET A 101 7.71 -5.54 12.31
N CYS A 102 6.60 -6.21 11.98
CA CYS A 102 6.43 -6.87 10.70
C CYS A 102 6.44 -5.84 9.56
N ASP A 103 5.71 -4.73 9.69
CA ASP A 103 5.66 -3.65 8.70
C ASP A 103 7.03 -3.02 8.46
N MET A 104 7.74 -2.68 9.54
CA MET A 104 9.10 -2.11 9.46
C MET A 104 10.08 -3.08 8.79
N THR A 105 10.02 -4.36 9.18
CA THR A 105 10.93 -5.39 8.64
C THR A 105 10.62 -5.68 7.17
N ALA A 106 9.34 -5.83 6.81
CA ALA A 106 8.91 -6.05 5.44
C ALA A 106 9.31 -4.88 4.53
N THR A 107 9.07 -3.64 4.96
CA THR A 107 9.44 -2.43 4.21
C THR A 107 10.95 -2.31 4.03
N SER A 108 11.74 -2.63 5.07
CA SER A 108 13.20 -2.60 5.00
C SER A 108 13.75 -3.64 4.00
N ILE A 109 13.24 -4.87 4.05
CA ILE A 109 13.65 -5.94 3.11
C ILE A 109 13.20 -5.60 1.68
N MET A 110 11.99 -5.05 1.51
CA MET A 110 11.49 -4.58 0.22
C MET A 110 12.38 -3.49 -0.37
N TYR A 111 12.87 -2.57 0.44
CA TYR A 111 13.77 -1.52 -0.01
C TYR A 111 15.10 -2.10 -0.52
N ILE A 112 15.71 -3.03 0.24
CA ILE A 112 16.93 -3.72 -0.20
C ILE A 112 16.67 -4.48 -1.51
N GLY A 113 15.52 -5.15 -1.63
CA GLY A 113 15.12 -5.84 -2.84
C GLY A 113 14.96 -4.88 -4.04
N LEU A 114 14.38 -3.71 -3.84
CA LEU A 114 14.20 -2.70 -4.90
C LEU A 114 15.54 -2.18 -5.47
N ASN A 115 16.61 -2.16 -4.67
CA ASN A 115 17.95 -1.77 -5.14
C ASN A 115 18.69 -2.89 -5.88
N LEU A 116 18.14 -4.10 -5.88
CA LEU A 116 18.75 -5.30 -6.48
C LEU A 116 18.01 -5.77 -7.73
N THR A 117 16.75 -5.38 -7.90
CA THR A 117 15.89 -5.78 -9.03
C THR A 117 15.21 -4.56 -9.67
N TYR A 118 14.50 -4.78 -10.77
CA TYR A 118 13.79 -3.74 -11.49
C TYR A 118 12.57 -3.24 -10.72
N ALA A 119 12.29 -1.94 -10.80
CA ALA A 119 11.10 -1.34 -10.18
C ALA A 119 9.78 -1.94 -10.71
N SER A 120 9.74 -2.39 -11.97
CA SER A 120 8.59 -3.09 -12.55
C SER A 120 8.40 -4.46 -11.90
N SER A 121 9.48 -5.23 -11.72
CA SER A 121 9.48 -6.54 -11.06
C SER A 121 9.07 -6.42 -9.60
N PHE A 122 9.62 -5.43 -8.90
CA PHE A 122 9.22 -5.09 -7.53
C PHE A 122 7.70 -4.93 -7.37
N GLN A 123 7.08 -4.15 -8.25
CA GLN A 123 5.62 -3.95 -8.22
C GLN A 123 4.85 -5.25 -8.46
N MET A 124 5.34 -6.11 -9.36
CA MET A 124 4.71 -7.39 -9.67
C MET A 124 4.84 -8.41 -8.53
N PHE A 125 6.02 -8.51 -7.92
CA PHE A 125 6.26 -9.40 -6.78
C PHE A 125 5.49 -8.97 -5.53
N ARG A 126 5.16 -7.69 -5.36
CA ARG A 126 4.20 -7.25 -4.32
C ARG A 126 2.82 -7.90 -4.47
N GLY A 127 2.41 -8.27 -5.68
CA GLY A 127 1.16 -9.01 -5.91
C GLY A 127 1.16 -10.42 -5.29
N SER A 128 2.33 -10.99 -4.95
CA SER A 128 2.44 -12.32 -4.34
C SER A 128 1.83 -12.41 -2.94
N VAL A 129 1.68 -11.27 -2.24
CA VAL A 129 1.17 -11.22 -0.88
C VAL A 129 -0.17 -11.94 -0.74
N ILE A 130 -1.01 -11.92 -1.78
CA ILE A 130 -2.34 -12.57 -1.80
C ILE A 130 -2.27 -14.08 -1.56
N VAL A 131 -1.21 -14.74 -2.01
CA VAL A 131 -0.99 -16.17 -1.80
C VAL A 131 -0.79 -16.43 -0.31
N PHE A 132 0.11 -15.67 0.31
CA PHE A 132 0.48 -15.87 1.70
C PHE A 132 -0.64 -15.45 2.67
N VAL A 133 -1.33 -14.33 2.43
CA VAL A 133 -2.50 -13.96 3.24
C VAL A 133 -3.60 -14.99 3.09
N GLY A 134 -3.90 -15.44 1.87
CA GLY A 134 -4.91 -16.47 1.65
C GLY A 134 -4.65 -17.73 2.48
N LEU A 135 -3.40 -18.23 2.46
CA LEU A 135 -2.98 -19.39 3.24
C LEU A 135 -3.01 -19.13 4.75
N LEU A 136 -2.41 -18.03 5.22
CA LEU A 136 -2.34 -17.68 6.63
C LEU A 136 -3.73 -17.40 7.23
N SER A 137 -4.64 -16.75 6.48
CA SER A 137 -6.03 -16.54 6.91
C SER A 137 -6.79 -17.85 7.10
N THR A 138 -6.47 -18.92 6.36
CA THR A 138 -7.08 -20.24 6.62
C THR A 138 -6.63 -20.84 7.95
N GLY A 139 -5.34 -20.67 8.29
CA GLY A 139 -4.78 -21.19 9.54
C GLY A 139 -5.16 -20.37 10.77
N PHE A 140 -5.03 -19.04 10.70
CA PHE A 140 -5.17 -18.16 11.88
C PHE A 140 -6.57 -17.60 12.10
N LEU A 141 -7.37 -17.43 11.03
CA LEU A 141 -8.73 -16.88 11.08
C LEU A 141 -9.79 -17.94 10.76
N HIS A 142 -9.39 -19.21 10.56
CA HIS A 142 -10.28 -20.32 10.22
C HIS A 142 -11.17 -20.06 8.99
N ARG A 143 -10.69 -19.27 8.04
CA ARG A 143 -11.43 -18.97 6.82
C ARG A 143 -11.36 -20.14 5.84
N VAL A 144 -12.49 -20.48 5.22
CA VAL A 144 -12.56 -21.53 4.20
C VAL A 144 -12.35 -20.91 2.82
N LEU A 145 -11.32 -21.35 2.09
CA LEU A 145 -11.07 -20.91 0.72
C LEU A 145 -11.92 -21.69 -0.27
N ASN A 146 -12.65 -20.98 -1.11
CA ASN A 146 -13.44 -21.57 -2.18
C ASN A 146 -12.55 -22.06 -3.32
N LYS A 147 -13.05 -23.02 -4.13
CA LYS A 147 -12.34 -23.52 -5.34
C LYS A 147 -11.86 -22.40 -6.26
N ARG A 148 -12.65 -21.32 -6.36
CA ARG A 148 -12.30 -20.12 -7.12
C ARG A 148 -11.08 -19.39 -6.55
N GLN A 149 -11.00 -19.22 -5.23
CA GLN A 149 -9.85 -18.59 -4.58
C GLN A 149 -8.58 -19.42 -4.79
N TRP A 150 -8.68 -20.75 -4.67
CA TRP A 150 -7.58 -21.65 -5.01
C TRP A 150 -7.12 -21.50 -6.46
N SER A 151 -8.05 -21.40 -7.43
CA SER A 151 -7.67 -21.16 -8.82
C SER A 151 -6.95 -19.81 -9.00
N GLY A 152 -7.39 -18.76 -8.30
CA GLY A 152 -6.73 -17.45 -8.33
C GLY A 152 -5.29 -17.52 -7.80
N ILE A 153 -5.07 -18.21 -6.68
CA ILE A 153 -3.73 -18.43 -6.10
C ILE A 153 -2.81 -19.14 -7.11
N VAL A 154 -3.30 -20.19 -7.78
CA VAL A 154 -2.50 -20.92 -8.79
C VAL A 154 -2.10 -20.01 -9.95
N PHE A 155 -3.01 -19.18 -10.46
CA PHE A 155 -2.71 -18.20 -11.51
C PHE A 155 -1.67 -17.17 -11.06
N VAL A 156 -1.76 -16.69 -9.81
CA VAL A 156 -0.77 -15.77 -9.25
C VAL A 156 0.60 -16.43 -9.18
N ILE A 157 0.70 -17.67 -8.70
CA ILE A 157 1.98 -18.41 -8.63
C ILE A 157 2.60 -18.58 -10.03
N ILE A 158 1.79 -18.94 -11.04
CA ILE A 158 2.27 -19.04 -12.43
C ILE A 158 2.75 -17.67 -12.93
N GLY A 159 1.99 -16.60 -12.66
CA GLY A 159 2.37 -15.24 -13.03
C GLY A 159 3.72 -14.82 -12.42
N LEU A 160 3.93 -15.06 -11.12
CA LEU A 160 5.19 -14.78 -10.44
C LEU A 160 6.37 -15.56 -11.04
N ALA A 161 6.16 -16.85 -11.34
CA ALA A 161 7.19 -17.67 -11.97
C ALA A 161 7.57 -17.14 -13.36
N VAL A 162 6.60 -16.69 -14.16
CA VAL A 162 6.85 -16.08 -15.47
C VAL A 162 7.62 -14.76 -15.32
N VAL A 163 7.26 -13.91 -14.36
CA VAL A 163 7.98 -12.64 -14.10
C VAL A 163 9.43 -12.92 -13.70
N GLY A 164 9.68 -13.81 -12.74
CA GLY A 164 11.06 -14.13 -12.32
C GLY A 164 11.91 -14.75 -13.43
N VAL A 165 11.31 -15.58 -14.31
CA VAL A 165 12.01 -16.08 -15.51
C VAL A 165 12.24 -14.95 -16.52
N ALA A 166 11.31 -14.01 -16.66
CA ALA A 166 11.47 -12.86 -17.55
C ALA A 166 12.63 -11.98 -17.12
N ASP A 167 12.77 -11.72 -15.82
CA ASP A 167 13.85 -10.90 -15.26
C ASP A 167 15.21 -11.58 -15.44
N PHE A 168 15.26 -12.90 -15.36
CA PHE A 168 16.47 -13.67 -15.64
C PHE A 168 16.90 -13.62 -17.12
N ILE A 169 15.94 -13.60 -18.05
CA ILE A 169 16.20 -13.66 -19.50
C ILE A 169 16.43 -12.26 -20.10
N SER A 170 15.75 -11.23 -19.60
CA SER A 170 15.67 -9.90 -20.22
C SER A 170 16.89 -9.00 -19.96
N LYS A 171 18.06 -9.58 -19.75
CA LYS A 171 19.30 -8.86 -19.45
C LYS A 171 19.64 -7.85 -20.56
N ASP A 172 19.74 -6.58 -20.19
CA ASP A 172 20.37 -5.58 -21.04
C ASP A 172 21.91 -5.64 -20.86
N PRO A 173 22.71 -5.60 -21.95
CA PRO A 173 24.17 -5.69 -21.87
C PRO A 173 24.86 -4.56 -21.07
N ASP A 174 24.19 -3.41 -20.95
CA ASP A 174 24.69 -2.20 -20.27
C ASP A 174 24.22 -2.09 -18.81
N ASP A 175 23.51 -3.09 -18.29
CA ASP A 175 22.89 -3.00 -16.96
C ASP A 175 23.85 -3.36 -15.83
N SER A 176 23.84 -2.59 -14.74
CA SER A 176 24.79 -2.72 -13.63
C SER A 176 24.50 -3.87 -12.67
N HIS A 177 23.33 -4.50 -12.78
CA HIS A 177 22.90 -5.58 -11.88
C HIS A 177 23.33 -6.95 -12.41
N GLY A 178 24.04 -7.72 -11.59
CA GLY A 178 24.37 -9.11 -11.91
C GLY A 178 23.13 -10.02 -11.82
N ASN A 179 23.13 -11.16 -12.53
CA ASN A 179 22.03 -12.13 -12.45
C ASN A 179 21.74 -12.58 -11.01
N ASN A 180 22.79 -12.72 -10.20
CA ASN A 180 22.66 -13.07 -8.78
C ASN A 180 22.01 -11.93 -7.98
N ASP A 181 22.23 -10.67 -8.34
CA ASP A 181 21.64 -9.51 -7.66
C ASP A 181 20.14 -9.49 -7.91
N ILE A 182 19.72 -9.63 -9.18
CA ILE A 182 18.30 -9.65 -9.58
C ILE A 182 17.56 -10.79 -8.87
N ILE A 183 18.08 -12.02 -8.93
CA ILE A 183 17.47 -13.19 -8.26
C ILE A 183 17.39 -12.96 -6.74
N THR A 184 18.45 -12.40 -6.14
CA THR A 184 18.45 -12.11 -4.71
C THR A 184 17.41 -11.05 -4.37
N GLY A 185 17.28 -9.99 -5.18
CA GLY A 185 16.27 -8.95 -5.03
C GLY A 185 14.84 -9.52 -5.08
N ASP A 186 14.54 -10.34 -6.10
CA ASP A 186 13.23 -10.97 -6.26
C ASP A 186 12.89 -11.88 -5.06
N MET A 187 13.85 -12.68 -4.60
CA MET A 187 13.66 -13.55 -3.42
C MET A 187 13.43 -12.74 -2.14
N LEU A 188 14.17 -11.65 -1.95
CA LEU A 188 13.98 -10.75 -0.80
C LEU A 188 12.58 -10.13 -0.82
N ILE A 189 12.07 -9.71 -1.99
CA ILE A 189 10.72 -9.14 -2.10
C ILE A 189 9.66 -10.18 -1.74
N VAL A 190 9.82 -11.44 -2.19
CA VAL A 190 8.90 -12.53 -1.82
C VAL A 190 8.93 -12.79 -0.31
N ILE A 191 10.12 -12.82 0.31
CA ILE A 191 10.26 -12.97 1.77
C ILE A 191 9.57 -11.80 2.49
N ALA A 192 9.74 -10.57 2.01
CA ALA A 192 9.05 -9.42 2.56
C ALA A 192 7.53 -9.53 2.43
N GLN A 193 7.01 -10.09 1.34
CA GLN A 193 5.56 -10.32 1.20
C GLN A 193 5.03 -11.37 2.19
N ILE A 194 5.84 -12.35 2.60
CA ILE A 194 5.46 -13.27 3.67
C ILE A 194 5.32 -12.51 4.99
N ILE A 195 6.28 -11.66 5.34
CA ILE A 195 6.23 -10.87 6.58
C ILE A 195 5.04 -9.89 6.55
N GLN A 196 4.83 -9.21 5.42
CA GLN A 196 3.68 -8.32 5.18
C GLN A 196 2.35 -9.06 5.34
N SER A 197 2.27 -10.32 4.87
CA SER A 197 1.06 -11.12 5.02
C SER A 197 0.77 -11.50 6.48
N ILE A 198 1.80 -11.75 7.28
CA ILE A 198 1.67 -11.99 8.72
C ILE A 198 1.10 -10.75 9.40
N GLN A 199 1.64 -9.57 9.11
CA GLN A 199 1.11 -8.29 9.59
C GLN A 199 -0.39 -8.17 9.31
N MET A 200 -0.80 -8.34 8.04
CA MET A 200 -2.21 -8.18 7.64
C MET A 200 -3.15 -9.15 8.37
N VAL A 201 -2.71 -10.38 8.59
CA VAL A 201 -3.48 -11.42 9.29
C VAL A 201 -3.56 -11.15 10.79
N VAL A 202 -2.46 -10.69 11.39
CA VAL A 202 -2.39 -10.27 12.80
C VAL A 202 -3.28 -9.05 13.04
N GLU A 203 -3.23 -8.06 12.16
CA GLU A 203 -4.12 -6.89 12.19
C GLU A 203 -5.59 -7.31 12.11
N GLU A 204 -5.97 -8.15 11.16
CA GLU A 204 -7.36 -8.62 11.05
C GLU A 204 -7.79 -9.36 12.32
N LYS A 205 -6.93 -10.22 12.87
CA LYS A 205 -7.22 -10.97 14.10
C LYS A 205 -7.41 -10.07 15.33
N PHE A 206 -6.55 -9.08 15.53
CA PHE A 206 -6.57 -8.25 16.75
C PHE A 206 -7.38 -6.96 16.59
N VAL A 207 -7.19 -6.22 15.50
CA VAL A 207 -7.88 -4.94 15.28
C VAL A 207 -9.37 -5.17 15.00
N ALA A 208 -9.71 -6.10 14.09
CA ALA A 208 -11.11 -6.42 13.84
C ALA A 208 -11.71 -7.25 14.98
N GLY A 209 -10.95 -8.21 15.52
CA GLY A 209 -11.42 -9.09 16.60
C GLY A 209 -11.68 -8.39 17.94
N GLN A 210 -10.91 -7.34 18.28
CA GLN A 210 -11.15 -6.53 19.48
C GLN A 210 -11.93 -5.24 19.20
N ASP A 211 -12.39 -5.03 17.96
CA ASP A 211 -13.09 -3.82 17.51
C ASP A 211 -12.31 -2.51 17.78
N ILE A 212 -10.98 -2.53 17.65
CA ILE A 212 -10.13 -1.36 17.92
C ILE A 212 -10.42 -0.25 16.87
N PRO A 213 -10.53 1.04 17.25
CA PRO A 213 -10.68 2.12 16.28
C PRO A 213 -9.48 2.17 15.30
N PRO A 214 -9.70 2.16 13.98
CA PRO A 214 -8.62 2.12 12.99
C PRO A 214 -7.57 3.22 13.17
N LEU A 215 -8.04 4.44 13.49
CA LEU A 215 -7.18 5.61 13.67
C LEU A 215 -6.26 5.47 14.91
N GLN A 216 -6.73 4.77 15.95
CA GLN A 216 -5.94 4.44 17.13
C GLN A 216 -4.97 3.29 16.83
N ALA A 217 -5.38 2.28 16.06
CA ALA A 217 -4.52 1.16 15.67
C ALA A 217 -3.29 1.64 14.87
N VAL A 218 -3.52 2.34 13.76
CA VAL A 218 -2.47 2.93 12.92
C VAL A 218 -1.57 3.86 13.74
N GLY A 219 -2.17 4.64 14.64
CA GLY A 219 -1.44 5.56 15.50
C GLY A 219 -0.43 4.90 16.43
N TRP A 220 -0.79 3.75 17.02
CA TRP A 220 0.13 2.99 17.87
C TRP A 220 1.18 2.22 17.07
N GLU A 221 0.80 1.67 15.92
CA GLU A 221 1.76 1.03 14.99
C GLU A 221 2.82 2.04 14.55
N GLY A 222 2.38 3.22 14.10
CA GLY A 222 3.23 4.34 13.74
C GLY A 222 4.17 4.77 14.86
N LEU A 223 3.67 4.86 16.10
CA LEU A 223 4.51 5.22 17.24
C LEU A 223 5.61 4.17 17.51
N PHE A 224 5.25 2.89 17.52
CA PHE A 224 6.24 1.82 17.76
C PHE A 224 7.25 1.72 16.63
N GLY A 225 6.79 1.76 15.38
CA GLY A 225 7.66 1.76 14.19
C GLY A 225 8.59 2.96 14.18
N PHE A 226 8.08 4.16 14.46
CA PHE A 226 8.88 5.38 14.51
C PHE A 226 9.96 5.31 15.59
N VAL A 227 9.61 4.89 16.82
CA VAL A 227 10.58 4.80 17.92
C VAL A 227 11.68 3.78 17.60
N VAL A 228 11.31 2.58 17.14
CA VAL A 228 12.31 1.54 16.84
C VAL A 228 13.20 1.96 15.68
N LEU A 229 12.63 2.49 14.60
CA LEU A 229 13.40 2.89 13.43
C LEU A 229 14.27 4.12 13.70
N ALA A 230 13.78 5.09 14.49
CA ALA A 230 14.59 6.23 14.95
C ALA A 230 15.80 5.77 15.79
N LEU A 231 15.62 4.75 16.65
CA LEU A 231 16.73 4.16 17.39
C LEU A 231 17.70 3.39 16.49
N LEU A 232 17.20 2.71 15.45
CA LEU A 232 18.03 1.98 14.47
C LEU A 232 18.82 2.90 13.54
N GLN A 233 18.37 4.13 13.30
CA GLN A 233 19.16 5.09 12.53
C GLN A 233 20.50 5.45 13.20
N ILE A 234 20.59 5.34 14.54
CA ILE A 234 21.84 5.61 15.27
C ILE A 234 22.95 4.61 14.86
N PRO A 235 22.77 3.28 14.97
CA PRO A 235 23.78 2.35 14.48
C PRO A 235 23.93 2.38 12.95
N PHE A 236 22.86 2.63 12.18
CA PHE A 236 22.96 2.74 10.71
C PHE A 236 23.89 3.87 10.24
N TYR A 237 23.98 4.95 11.01
CA TYR A 237 24.94 6.03 10.75
C TYR A 237 26.41 5.57 10.82
N PHE A 238 26.73 4.60 11.67
CA PHE A 238 28.10 4.11 11.85
C PHE A 238 28.46 2.93 10.95
N ILE A 239 27.46 2.26 10.36
CA ILE A 239 27.66 1.17 9.42
C ILE A 239 27.97 1.77 8.05
N HIS A 240 29.16 1.45 7.54
CA HIS A 240 29.55 1.83 6.18
C HIS A 240 29.25 0.66 5.27
N ALA A 241 28.47 0.92 4.22
CA ALA A 241 28.10 -0.08 3.22
C ALA A 241 28.62 0.35 1.85
N GLY A 242 28.69 -0.61 0.93
CA GLY A 242 28.99 -0.36 -0.47
C GLY A 242 27.79 -0.68 -1.37
N PRO A 243 27.93 -0.42 -2.68
CA PRO A 243 26.97 -0.89 -3.67
C PRO A 243 26.75 -2.39 -3.52
N PRO A 244 25.51 -2.88 -3.65
CA PRO A 244 24.31 -2.20 -4.16
C PRO A 244 23.43 -1.51 -3.10
N VAL A 245 23.81 -1.56 -1.82
CA VAL A 245 22.99 -0.98 -0.73
C VAL A 245 23.14 0.54 -0.63
N THR A 246 24.33 1.05 -0.95
CA THR A 246 24.65 2.48 -0.98
C THR A 246 25.18 2.90 -2.36
N SER A 247 25.06 4.18 -2.69
CA SER A 247 25.48 4.73 -3.99
C SER A 247 27.00 4.65 -4.21
N GLN A 248 27.80 4.70 -3.15
CA GLN A 248 29.27 4.71 -3.22
C GLN A 248 29.89 3.78 -2.18
N ALA A 249 31.06 3.21 -2.50
CA ALA A 249 31.79 2.37 -1.56
C ALA A 249 32.27 3.21 -0.35
N GLY A 250 31.81 2.86 0.84
CA GLY A 250 32.15 3.59 2.07
C GLY A 250 31.16 4.70 2.44
N ASP A 251 30.03 4.82 1.75
CA ASP A 251 28.90 5.63 2.24
C ASP A 251 28.31 4.98 3.50
N ARG A 252 27.71 5.83 4.34
CA ARG A 252 26.93 5.37 5.50
C ARG A 252 25.67 4.67 5.02
N LEU A 253 25.25 3.63 5.74
CA LEU A 253 24.02 2.91 5.44
C LEU A 253 22.80 3.85 5.47
N GLU A 254 22.78 4.78 6.42
CA GLU A 254 21.80 5.87 6.47
C GLU A 254 22.41 7.09 7.14
N ASP A 255 22.30 8.26 6.51
CA ASP A 255 22.67 9.54 7.14
C ASP A 255 21.44 10.44 7.31
N ALA A 256 20.77 10.27 8.44
CA ALA A 256 19.59 11.07 8.77
C ALA A 256 19.90 12.57 8.93
N ILE A 257 21.14 12.92 9.31
CA ILE A 257 21.55 14.32 9.46
C ILE A 257 21.64 14.96 8.07
N ASP A 258 22.27 14.27 7.12
CA ASP A 258 22.33 14.72 5.73
C ASP A 258 20.93 14.84 5.12
N ALA A 259 20.01 13.91 5.42
CA ALA A 259 18.63 13.98 4.98
C ALA A 259 17.93 15.28 5.46
N PHE A 260 18.09 15.66 6.73
CA PHE A 260 17.53 16.91 7.25
C PHE A 260 18.13 18.15 6.58
N VAL A 261 19.45 18.15 6.33
CA VAL A 261 20.13 19.26 5.63
C VAL A 261 19.61 19.39 4.19
N GLN A 262 19.50 18.27 3.47
CA GLN A 262 18.97 18.24 2.11
C GLN A 262 17.53 18.77 2.04
N ILE A 263 16.68 18.41 3.00
CA ILE A 263 15.30 18.92 3.10
C ILE A 263 15.30 20.44 3.32
N GLY A 264 16.15 20.95 4.23
CA GLY A 264 16.26 22.38 4.52
C GLY A 264 16.67 23.23 3.31
N HIS A 265 17.51 22.68 2.42
CA HIS A 265 18.00 23.40 1.25
C HIS A 265 17.04 23.39 0.04
N SER A 266 16.05 22.50 0.01
CA SER A 266 15.15 22.34 -1.14
C SER A 266 13.69 22.37 -0.74
N GLY A 267 13.01 23.49 -1.01
CA GLY A 267 11.56 23.61 -0.79
C GLY A 267 10.74 22.57 -1.57
N LYS A 268 11.22 22.14 -2.74
CA LYS A 268 10.58 21.07 -3.53
C LYS A 268 10.63 19.73 -2.78
N LEU A 269 11.77 19.40 -2.17
CA LEU A 269 11.94 18.18 -1.40
C LEU A 269 11.05 18.21 -0.14
N SER A 270 10.99 19.34 0.57
CA SER A 270 10.10 19.51 1.72
C SER A 270 8.63 19.28 1.38
N VAL A 271 8.16 19.78 0.23
CA VAL A 271 6.79 19.55 -0.24
C VAL A 271 6.58 18.07 -0.58
N ALA A 272 7.54 17.41 -1.22
CA ALA A 272 7.46 15.99 -1.53
C ALA A 272 7.36 15.13 -0.25
N ILE A 273 8.21 15.38 0.74
CA ILE A 273 8.19 14.68 2.04
C ILE A 273 6.88 14.95 2.79
N LEU A 274 6.39 16.19 2.81
CA LEU A 274 5.11 16.51 3.44
C LEU A 274 3.94 15.77 2.76
N GLY A 275 3.96 15.71 1.42
CA GLY A 275 2.99 14.94 0.63
C GLY A 275 3.01 13.45 0.99
N THR A 276 4.20 12.87 1.15
CA THR A 276 4.40 11.50 1.63
C THR A 276 3.80 11.29 3.03
N VAL A 277 4.13 12.15 4.00
CA VAL A 277 3.61 12.05 5.37
C VAL A 277 2.07 12.09 5.41
N ILE A 278 1.47 13.04 4.70
CA ILE A 278 0.01 13.20 4.69
C ILE A 278 -0.67 12.03 3.98
N SER A 279 -0.17 11.64 2.80
CA SER A 279 -0.77 10.55 2.02
C SER A 279 -0.70 9.21 2.75
N ILE A 280 0.37 8.95 3.50
CA ILE A 280 0.54 7.73 4.32
C ILE A 280 -0.45 7.68 5.47
N ALA A 281 -0.68 8.80 6.16
CA ALA A 281 -1.68 8.87 7.23
C ALA A 281 -3.06 8.42 6.72
N PHE A 282 -3.50 8.94 5.56
CA PHE A 282 -4.76 8.53 4.97
C PHE A 282 -4.74 7.11 4.40
N PHE A 283 -3.63 6.70 3.77
CA PHE A 283 -3.48 5.37 3.21
C PHE A 283 -3.60 4.28 4.27
N ASN A 284 -2.84 4.38 5.37
CA ASN A 284 -2.87 3.39 6.44
C ASN A 284 -4.18 3.43 7.22
N PHE A 285 -4.73 4.62 7.48
CA PHE A 285 -6.07 4.73 8.07
C PHE A 285 -7.12 4.00 7.23
N ALA A 286 -7.17 4.27 5.92
CA ALA A 286 -8.12 3.63 5.02
C ALA A 286 -7.84 2.11 4.90
N GLY A 287 -6.57 1.70 4.85
CA GLY A 287 -6.16 0.30 4.81
C GLY A 287 -6.65 -0.51 6.00
N ILE A 288 -6.36 -0.06 7.23
CA ILE A 288 -6.84 -0.71 8.45
C ILE A 288 -8.37 -0.67 8.54
N SER A 289 -9.00 0.44 8.12
CA SER A 289 -10.46 0.55 8.12
C SER A 289 -11.10 -0.45 7.15
N VAL A 290 -10.51 -0.68 5.96
CA VAL A 290 -10.95 -1.72 5.03
C VAL A 290 -10.75 -3.11 5.62
N THR A 291 -9.62 -3.38 6.28
CA THR A 291 -9.41 -4.67 6.96
C THR A 291 -10.49 -4.91 8.01
N LYS A 292 -10.82 -3.89 8.81
CA LYS A 292 -11.82 -3.96 9.88
C LYS A 292 -13.25 -4.11 9.36
N GLU A 293 -13.65 -3.30 8.40
CA GLU A 293 -15.05 -3.23 7.92
C GLU A 293 -15.37 -4.26 6.83
N LEU A 294 -14.35 -4.81 6.15
CA LEU A 294 -14.52 -5.78 5.07
C LEU A 294 -13.72 -7.06 5.32
N SER A 295 -12.39 -7.02 5.12
CA SER A 295 -11.45 -8.11 5.42
C SER A 295 -10.03 -7.74 4.98
N ALA A 296 -9.02 -8.44 5.49
CA ALA A 296 -7.64 -8.29 4.98
C ALA A 296 -7.58 -8.62 3.49
N THR A 297 -8.31 -9.66 3.04
CA THR A 297 -8.33 -10.02 1.61
C THR A 297 -8.82 -8.88 0.72
N THR A 298 -9.80 -8.08 1.15
CA THR A 298 -10.31 -6.94 0.38
C THR A 298 -9.24 -5.85 0.25
N ARG A 299 -8.53 -5.55 1.35
CA ARG A 299 -7.41 -4.61 1.36
C ARG A 299 -6.38 -4.96 0.29
N MET A 300 -6.02 -6.24 0.17
CA MET A 300 -5.06 -6.68 -0.86
C MET A 300 -5.53 -6.44 -2.28
N VAL A 301 -6.84 -6.59 -2.54
CA VAL A 301 -7.40 -6.30 -3.87
C VAL A 301 -7.20 -4.84 -4.20
N LEU A 302 -7.49 -3.96 -3.25
CA LEU A 302 -7.32 -2.52 -3.41
C LEU A 302 -5.84 -2.17 -3.57
N ASP A 303 -4.95 -2.83 -2.83
CA ASP A 303 -3.50 -2.70 -3.03
C ASP A 303 -3.07 -3.11 -4.44
N SER A 304 -3.67 -4.17 -4.99
CA SER A 304 -3.40 -4.64 -6.34
C SER A 304 -3.91 -3.64 -7.39
N VAL A 305 -5.09 -3.06 -7.18
CA VAL A 305 -5.64 -2.00 -8.05
C VAL A 305 -4.72 -0.77 -8.03
N ARG A 306 -4.24 -0.35 -6.86
CA ARG A 306 -3.25 0.71 -6.72
C ARG A 306 -1.98 0.40 -7.52
N THR A 307 -1.45 -0.82 -7.43
CA THR A 307 -0.25 -1.23 -8.20
C THR A 307 -0.46 -1.07 -9.70
N ILE A 308 -1.64 -1.42 -10.22
CA ILE A 308 -1.99 -1.20 -11.64
C ILE A 308 -1.96 0.29 -11.98
N VAL A 309 -2.56 1.14 -11.14
CA VAL A 309 -2.59 2.60 -11.35
C VAL A 309 -1.18 3.17 -11.44
N ILE A 310 -0.31 2.77 -10.52
CA ILE A 310 1.10 3.20 -10.49
C ILE A 310 1.84 2.69 -11.74
N TRP A 311 1.62 1.44 -12.13
CA TRP A 311 2.26 0.85 -13.31
C TRP A 311 1.86 1.57 -14.60
N VAL A 312 0.56 1.82 -14.81
CA VAL A 312 0.05 2.58 -15.96
C VAL A 312 0.65 3.99 -15.99
N PHE A 313 0.71 4.65 -14.83
CA PHE A 313 1.32 5.98 -14.73
C PHE A 313 2.84 5.95 -15.01
N SER A 314 3.55 4.94 -14.51
CA SER A 314 4.98 4.75 -14.73
C SER A 314 5.30 4.54 -16.21
N LEU A 315 4.51 3.73 -16.92
CA LEU A 315 4.66 3.55 -18.36
C LEU A 315 4.36 4.83 -19.14
N ALA A 316 3.31 5.57 -18.77
CA ALA A 316 2.90 6.77 -19.49
C ALA A 316 3.88 7.94 -19.30
N PHE A 317 4.46 8.11 -18.11
CA PHE A 317 5.19 9.33 -17.73
C PHE A 317 6.66 9.11 -17.34
N MET A 318 7.08 7.87 -17.02
CA MET A 318 8.44 7.59 -16.52
C MET A 318 9.31 6.81 -17.49
N GLY A 319 8.85 6.58 -18.74
CA GLY A 319 9.69 6.13 -19.85
C GLY A 319 10.33 4.75 -19.66
N GLN A 320 9.68 3.83 -18.95
CA GLN A 320 10.22 2.48 -18.73
C GLN A 320 10.23 1.64 -20.01
N VAL A 321 11.33 0.91 -20.24
CA VAL A 321 11.49 -0.02 -21.36
C VAL A 321 10.55 -1.22 -21.18
N PHE A 322 9.83 -1.57 -22.24
CA PHE A 322 8.73 -2.52 -22.19
C PHE A 322 9.21 -3.95 -22.51
N HIS A 323 9.21 -4.84 -21.53
CA HIS A 323 9.49 -6.27 -21.75
C HIS A 323 8.21 -7.08 -21.90
N TRP A 324 8.02 -7.68 -23.08
CA TRP A 324 6.80 -8.43 -23.43
C TRP A 324 6.55 -9.64 -22.51
N LEU A 325 7.62 -10.32 -22.08
CA LEU A 325 7.48 -11.48 -21.19
C LEU A 325 7.05 -11.06 -19.77
N GLN A 326 7.52 -9.90 -19.31
CA GLN A 326 7.11 -9.29 -18.05
C GLN A 326 5.62 -8.90 -18.08
N LEU A 327 5.13 -8.38 -19.22
CA LEU A 327 3.70 -8.10 -19.43
C LEU A 327 2.84 -9.35 -19.32
N LEU A 328 3.27 -10.47 -19.92
CA LEU A 328 2.54 -11.73 -19.84
C LEU A 328 2.39 -12.18 -18.38
N GLY A 329 3.48 -12.15 -17.62
CA GLY A 329 3.48 -12.45 -16.19
C GLY A 329 2.54 -11.52 -15.41
N PHE A 330 2.58 -10.22 -15.70
CA PHE A 330 1.68 -9.23 -15.11
C PHE A 330 0.20 -9.51 -15.39
N VAL A 331 -0.16 -9.81 -16.64
CA VAL A 331 -1.54 -10.16 -17.01
C VAL A 331 -2.02 -11.41 -16.28
N LEU A 332 -1.16 -12.42 -16.12
CA LEU A 332 -1.48 -13.63 -15.35
C LEU A 332 -1.69 -13.33 -13.86
N LEU A 333 -0.85 -12.49 -13.26
CA LEU A 333 -1.02 -12.00 -11.88
C LEU A 333 -2.36 -11.30 -11.72
N LEU A 334 -2.68 -10.37 -12.62
CA LEU A 334 -3.96 -9.65 -12.62
C LEU A 334 -5.15 -10.57 -12.77
N ALA A 335 -5.09 -11.52 -13.70
CA ALA A 335 -6.13 -12.52 -13.90
C ALA A 335 -6.34 -13.36 -12.63
N GLY A 336 -5.26 -13.81 -12.00
CA GLY A 336 -5.30 -14.57 -10.74
C GLY A 336 -5.93 -13.79 -9.60
N MET A 337 -5.57 -12.51 -9.44
CA MET A 337 -6.16 -11.63 -8.41
C MET A 337 -7.65 -11.36 -8.68
N CYS A 338 -8.03 -11.11 -9.93
CA CYS A 338 -9.44 -10.96 -10.32
C CYS A 338 -10.25 -12.24 -10.05
N LEU A 339 -9.70 -13.42 -10.39
CA LEU A 339 -10.30 -14.72 -10.11
C LEU A 339 -10.48 -14.95 -8.62
N TYR A 340 -9.44 -14.70 -7.81
CA TYR A 340 -9.48 -14.85 -6.35
C TYR A 340 -10.67 -14.07 -5.76
N ASN A 341 -10.88 -12.85 -6.22
CA ASN A 341 -11.92 -11.95 -5.74
C ASN A 341 -13.29 -12.17 -6.37
N GLY A 342 -13.40 -13.08 -7.34
CA GLY A 342 -14.65 -13.31 -8.06
C GLY A 342 -15.04 -12.20 -9.04
N ILE A 343 -14.09 -11.30 -9.35
CA ILE A 343 -14.21 -10.32 -10.43
C ILE A 343 -13.91 -11.08 -11.73
N THR A 344 -14.86 -11.90 -12.15
CA THR A 344 -14.83 -12.47 -13.49
C THR A 344 -15.36 -11.43 -14.46
N PHE A 345 -14.79 -11.35 -15.67
CA PHE A 345 -15.30 -10.49 -16.75
C PHE A 345 -16.82 -10.64 -16.94
N VAL A 346 -17.34 -11.86 -16.74
CA VAL A 346 -18.77 -12.19 -16.77
C VAL A 346 -19.55 -11.50 -15.64
N SER A 347 -19.08 -11.52 -14.38
CA SER A 347 -19.74 -10.82 -13.28
C SER A 347 -19.74 -9.30 -13.45
N THR A 348 -18.64 -8.74 -13.93
CA THR A 348 -18.51 -7.30 -14.18
C THR A 348 -19.36 -6.87 -15.38
N PHE A 349 -19.37 -7.64 -16.46
CA PHE A 349 -20.21 -7.40 -17.63
C PHE A 349 -21.70 -7.53 -17.30
N LEU A 350 -22.09 -8.53 -16.51
CA LEU A 350 -23.49 -8.68 -16.05
C LEU A 350 -23.91 -7.53 -15.13
N LYS A 351 -23.07 -7.12 -14.17
CA LYS A 351 -23.34 -5.96 -13.31
C LYS A 351 -23.37 -4.64 -14.09
N MET A 352 -22.49 -4.48 -15.09
CA MET A 352 -22.48 -3.32 -15.97
C MET A 352 -23.73 -3.30 -16.86
N LYS A 353 -24.13 -4.45 -17.41
CA LYS A 353 -25.39 -4.62 -18.15
C LYS A 353 -26.60 -4.35 -17.27
N GLU A 354 -26.61 -4.81 -16.02
CA GLU A 354 -27.66 -4.52 -15.04
C GLU A 354 -27.66 -3.04 -14.62
N ALA A 355 -26.50 -2.40 -14.45
CA ALA A 355 -26.40 -0.97 -14.13
C ALA A 355 -26.85 -0.09 -15.29
N ILE A 356 -26.48 -0.45 -16.53
CA ILE A 356 -26.96 0.20 -17.75
C ILE A 356 -28.48 0.00 -17.88
N ARG A 357 -28.99 -1.22 -17.65
CA ARG A 357 -30.43 -1.52 -17.66
C ARG A 357 -31.18 -0.76 -16.57
N ARG A 358 -30.63 -0.62 -15.36
CA ARG A 358 -31.22 0.19 -14.28
C ARG A 358 -31.23 1.67 -14.61
N ARG A 359 -30.16 2.21 -15.22
CA ARG A 359 -30.16 3.59 -15.72
C ARG A 359 -31.19 3.78 -16.83
N TYR A 360 -31.30 2.84 -17.76
CA TYR A 360 -32.29 2.87 -18.83
C TYR A 360 -33.72 2.86 -18.28
N ASN A 361 -34.04 1.91 -17.38
CA ASN A 361 -35.35 1.84 -16.74
C ASN A 361 -35.67 3.10 -15.91
N LYS A 362 -34.67 3.71 -15.25
CA LYS A 362 -34.87 4.93 -14.46
C LYS A 362 -35.13 6.15 -15.35
N VAL A 363 -34.49 6.21 -16.52
CA VAL A 363 -34.77 7.22 -17.55
C VAL A 363 -36.17 7.00 -18.15
N ASP A 364 -36.57 5.75 -18.41
CA ASP A 364 -37.92 5.44 -18.89
C ASP A 364 -38.99 5.82 -17.84
N GLU A 365 -38.76 5.54 -16.56
CA GLU A 365 -39.66 5.97 -15.47
C GLU A 365 -39.77 7.51 -15.38
N GLU A 366 -38.65 8.25 -15.45
CA GLU A 366 -38.65 9.74 -15.46
C GLU A 366 -39.31 10.32 -16.74
N VAL A 367 -39.22 9.63 -17.88
CA VAL A 367 -39.89 10.03 -19.14
C VAL A 367 -41.40 9.76 -19.08
N ILE A 368 -41.83 8.66 -18.45
CA ILE A 368 -43.26 8.33 -18.26
C ILE A 368 -43.90 9.29 -17.25
N GLU A 369 -43.19 9.67 -16.17
CA GLU A 369 -43.70 10.59 -15.16
C GLU A 369 -43.87 12.02 -15.71
N ASN A 370 -42.94 12.48 -16.56
CA ASN A 370 -43.03 13.81 -17.21
C ASN A 370 -44.05 13.87 -18.35
N ARG A 371 -44.51 12.73 -18.89
CA ARG A 371 -45.54 12.70 -19.96
C ARG A 371 -46.97 12.77 -19.45
N ASN A 372 -47.20 12.64 -18.15
CA ASN A 372 -48.54 12.46 -17.58
C ASN A 372 -49.14 13.73 -16.92
N ALA A 373 -48.58 14.92 -17.14
CA ALA A 373 -49.13 16.15 -16.54
C ALA A 373 -49.45 17.29 -17.51
N GLU A 374 -48.89 17.34 -18.72
CA GLU A 374 -49.12 18.46 -19.65
C GLU A 374 -49.05 17.99 -21.11
N ASP A 375 -50.10 17.33 -21.61
CA ASP A 375 -50.42 17.34 -23.05
C ASP A 375 -51.86 16.82 -23.29
N PRO A 376 -52.86 17.71 -23.37
CA PRO A 376 -54.04 17.47 -24.19
C PRO A 376 -53.77 18.04 -25.60
N GLU A 377 -53.37 17.19 -26.55
CA GLU A 377 -53.52 17.52 -27.98
C GLU A 377 -54.98 17.27 -28.40
N MET A 378 -55.78 18.35 -28.47
CA MET A 378 -56.69 18.72 -29.57
C MET A 378 -57.62 19.86 -29.17
#